data_AF-A0A1G5PFF9-F1
#
_entry.id   AF-A0A1G5PFF9-F1
#
_cell.length_a   1.000
_cell.length_b   1.000
_cell.length_c   1.000
_cell.angle_alpha   90.00
_cell.angle_beta   90.00
_cell.angle_gamma   90.00
#
_symmetry.space_group_name_H-M   'P 1'
#
loop_
_entity.id
_entity.type
_entity.pdbx_description
1 polymer ?
#
loop_
_entity_poly.entity_id
_entity_poly.type
_entity_poly.pdbx_seq_one_letter_code
_entity_poly.pdbx_strand_id
1 'polypeptide(L)'
;MSNSEVVDTHKVYDTINHEHLDSLVSWATGEFPDAGLNLVECADGRWFVEVDHGRAFDDIAGVSRPTLTPYTAPAFFQSESEAREFAFTCIKQVYPDLASKDLSEYFSDDDDE
;
A
#
# COMPACT_ATOMS: atom_id res chain seq x y z
N MET A 1 7.69 -3.71 -30.13
CA MET A 1 6.76 -3.31 -29.06
C MET A 1 7.17 -4.13 -27.85
N SER A 2 7.78 -3.50 -26.84
CA SER A 2 8.11 -4.20 -25.60
C SER A 2 6.78 -4.54 -24.93
N ASN A 3 6.45 -5.82 -24.83
CA ASN A 3 5.45 -6.29 -23.88
C ASN A 3 6.00 -5.92 -22.50
N SER A 4 5.61 -4.78 -21.94
CA SER A 4 5.67 -4.59 -20.50
C SER A 4 4.61 -5.52 -19.94
N GLU A 5 5.02 -6.74 -19.60
CA GLU A 5 4.16 -7.66 -18.87
C GLU A 5 3.93 -7.05 -17.49
N VAL A 6 2.72 -6.54 -17.28
CA VAL A 6 2.23 -6.19 -15.95
C VAL A 6 2.32 -7.47 -15.11
N VAL A 7 2.98 -7.38 -13.96
CA VAL A 7 3.10 -8.52 -13.05
C VAL A 7 1.78 -8.71 -12.33
N ASP A 8 1.20 -9.90 -12.43
CA ASP A 8 0.00 -10.29 -11.69
C ASP A 8 0.40 -10.75 -10.28
N THR A 9 0.48 -9.83 -9.34
CA THR A 9 0.92 -10.09 -7.96
C THR A 9 -0.02 -11.01 -7.20
N HIS A 10 -1.32 -11.02 -7.55
CA HIS A 10 -2.27 -12.00 -7.02
C HIS A 10 -1.84 -13.43 -7.32
N LYS A 11 -1.40 -13.71 -8.56
CA LYS A 11 -0.90 -15.04 -8.94
C LYS A 11 0.50 -15.34 -8.42
N VAL A 12 1.40 -14.36 -8.42
CA VAL A 12 2.81 -14.57 -8.05
C VAL A 12 2.96 -14.83 -6.55
N TYR A 13 2.15 -14.18 -5.72
CA TYR A 13 2.26 -14.26 -4.26
C TYR A 13 1.06 -14.93 -3.56
N ASP A 14 0.10 -15.45 -4.33
CA ASP A 14 -1.10 -16.13 -3.81
C ASP A 14 -1.85 -15.25 -2.80
N THR A 15 -2.23 -14.05 -3.23
CA THR A 15 -2.88 -13.08 -2.34
C THR A 15 -4.34 -13.44 -2.09
N ILE A 16 -4.81 -13.25 -0.87
CA ILE A 16 -6.16 -13.63 -0.45
C ILE A 16 -7.03 -12.44 0.00
N ASN A 17 -6.41 -11.31 0.32
CA ASN A 17 -7.11 -10.11 0.74
C ASN A 17 -6.29 -8.85 0.37
N HIS A 18 -6.97 -7.70 0.26
CA HIS A 18 -6.32 -6.40 0.20
C HIS A 18 -7.22 -5.30 0.75
N GLU A 19 -6.60 -4.23 1.20
CA GLU A 19 -7.26 -3.01 1.65
C GLU A 19 -6.72 -1.79 0.91
N HIS A 20 -7.64 -0.95 0.45
CA HIS A 20 -7.36 0.31 -0.24
C HIS A 20 -7.09 1.44 0.76
N LEU A 21 -5.85 1.93 0.82
CA LEU A 21 -5.45 2.99 1.75
C LEU A 21 -5.73 4.42 1.24
N ASP A 22 -6.28 4.58 0.04
CA ASP A 22 -6.78 5.88 -0.42
C ASP A 22 -7.94 6.40 0.44
N SER A 23 -8.75 5.50 1.01
CA SER A 23 -9.82 5.86 1.93
C SER A 23 -9.27 6.43 3.24
N LEU A 24 -8.16 5.87 3.75
CA LEU A 24 -7.43 6.42 4.88
C LEU A 24 -6.87 7.81 4.57
N VAL A 25 -6.25 8.00 3.41
CA VAL A 25 -5.72 9.32 3.02
C VAL A 25 -6.86 10.33 2.83
N SER A 26 -7.98 9.92 2.25
CA SER A 26 -9.16 10.76 2.10
C SER A 26 -9.81 11.13 3.43
N TRP A 27 -9.91 10.20 4.38
CA TRP A 27 -10.31 10.49 5.76
C TRP A 27 -9.34 11.47 6.41
N ALA A 28 -8.04 11.30 6.16
CA ALA A 28 -7.01 12.08 6.79
C ALA A 28 -6.96 13.54 6.31
N THR A 29 -7.15 13.76 5.01
CA THR A 29 -6.99 15.05 4.33
C THR A 29 -8.31 15.74 3.97
N GLY A 30 -9.40 14.99 3.86
CA GLY A 30 -10.68 15.45 3.34
C GLY A 30 -10.79 15.40 1.81
N GLU A 31 -9.76 14.95 1.10
CA GLU A 31 -9.71 14.88 -0.37
C GLU A 31 -9.21 13.51 -0.84
N PHE A 32 -9.75 13.00 -1.95
CA PHE A 32 -9.26 11.76 -2.53
C PHE A 32 -7.85 11.96 -3.10
N PRO A 33 -6.87 11.10 -2.77
CA PRO A 33 -5.49 11.30 -3.20
C PRO A 33 -5.28 11.04 -4.70
N ASP A 34 -4.26 11.68 -5.29
CA ASP A 34 -3.82 11.42 -6.67
C ASP A 34 -3.05 10.10 -6.82
N ALA A 35 -2.66 9.45 -5.72
CA ALA A 35 -1.95 8.19 -5.67
C ALA A 35 -2.36 7.38 -4.44
N GLY A 36 -2.48 6.06 -4.59
CA GLY A 36 -2.96 5.16 -3.56
C GLY A 36 -2.03 3.97 -3.34
N LEU A 37 -2.11 3.40 -2.15
CA LEU A 37 -1.46 2.15 -1.80
C LEU A 37 -2.52 1.12 -1.42
N ASN A 38 -2.24 -0.14 -1.72
CA ASN A 38 -2.94 -1.28 -1.16
C ASN A 38 -2.07 -1.96 -0.10
N LEU A 39 -2.70 -2.33 1.01
CA LEU A 39 -2.17 -3.29 1.97
C LEU A 39 -2.65 -4.68 1.54
N VAL A 40 -1.74 -5.63 1.31
CA VAL A 40 -2.08 -6.90 0.65
C VAL A 40 -1.66 -8.10 1.52
N GLU A 41 -2.58 -9.04 1.71
CA GLU A 41 -2.39 -10.29 2.45
C GLU A 41 -2.14 -11.46 1.49
N CYS A 42 -1.14 -12.29 1.82
CA CYS A 42 -0.84 -13.55 1.14
C CYS A 42 -1.43 -14.74 1.91
N ALA A 43 -1.80 -15.81 1.19
CA ALA A 43 -2.33 -17.03 1.77
C ALA A 43 -1.41 -17.69 2.80
N ASP A 44 -0.11 -17.42 2.73
CA ASP A 44 0.91 -17.92 3.66
C ASP A 44 1.10 -17.04 4.90
N GLY A 45 0.27 -16.02 5.08
CA GLY A 45 0.28 -15.10 6.23
C GLY A 45 1.23 -13.93 6.09
N ARG A 46 2.00 -13.81 5.00
CA ARG A 46 2.84 -12.64 4.73
C ARG A 46 1.99 -11.47 4.23
N TRP A 47 2.45 -10.27 4.51
CA TRP A 47 1.83 -9.02 4.05
C TRP A 47 2.81 -8.19 3.23
N PHE A 48 2.29 -7.38 2.30
CA PHE A 48 3.09 -6.39 1.59
C PHE A 48 2.27 -5.16 1.21
N VAL A 49 2.97 -4.13 0.74
CA VAL A 49 2.35 -2.87 0.27
C VAL A 49 2.59 -2.72 -1.22
N GLU A 50 1.56 -2.34 -1.95
CA GLU A 50 1.56 -2.21 -3.41
C GLU A 50 0.99 -0.87 -3.85
N VAL A 51 1.51 -0.31 -4.95
CA VAL A 51 0.87 0.85 -5.58
C VAL A 51 -0.43 0.42 -6.26
N ASP A 52 -1.53 1.04 -5.84
CA ASP A 52 -2.85 0.85 -6.43
C ASP A 52 -3.01 1.74 -7.68
N HIS A 53 -2.75 3.03 -7.52
CA HIS A 53 -2.84 4.02 -8.59
C HIS A 53 -1.90 5.21 -8.35
N GLY A 54 -1.75 6.04 -9.38
CA GLY A 54 -0.81 7.17 -9.36
C GLY A 54 0.65 6.72 -9.44
N ARG A 55 1.57 7.67 -9.24
CA ARG A 55 3.03 7.44 -9.34
C ARG A 55 3.84 8.02 -8.19
N ALA A 56 3.20 8.60 -7.19
CA ALA A 56 3.91 9.29 -6.12
C ALA A 56 4.75 8.35 -5.25
N PHE A 57 4.39 7.06 -5.22
CA PHE A 57 5.09 6.00 -4.50
C PHE A 57 6.15 5.28 -5.37
N ASP A 58 6.40 5.74 -6.61
CA ASP A 58 7.27 5.10 -7.62
C ASP A 58 8.77 5.09 -7.28
N ASP A 59 9.21 5.73 -6.20
CA ASP A 59 10.62 5.69 -5.77
C ASP A 59 10.82 5.15 -4.34
N ILE A 60 9.75 4.72 -3.67
CA ILE A 60 9.83 4.14 -2.32
C ILE A 60 10.25 2.66 -2.36
N ALA A 61 11.41 2.36 -1.78
CA ALA A 61 11.90 0.99 -1.67
C ALA A 61 10.98 0.13 -0.79
N GLY A 62 10.69 -1.09 -1.25
CA GLY A 62 9.84 -2.04 -0.52
C GLY A 62 8.36 -1.99 -0.92
N VAL A 63 7.92 -1.00 -1.69
CA VAL A 63 6.56 -0.97 -2.26
C VAL A 63 6.54 -1.72 -3.61
N SER A 64 5.65 -2.72 -3.73
CA SER A 64 5.43 -3.47 -4.98
C SER A 64 4.89 -2.56 -6.08
N ARG A 65 5.39 -2.72 -7.31
CA ARG A 65 4.91 -1.97 -8.48
C ARG A 65 4.72 -2.86 -9.69
N PRO A 66 3.56 -3.53 -9.80
CA PRO A 66 3.31 -4.50 -10.85
C PRO A 66 3.29 -3.88 -12.25
N THR A 67 3.00 -2.59 -12.36
CA THR A 67 2.88 -1.87 -13.63
C THR A 67 4.18 -1.26 -14.14
N LEU A 68 5.24 -1.25 -13.32
CA LEU A 68 6.56 -0.71 -13.70
C LEU A 68 7.45 -1.78 -14.34
N THR A 69 8.36 -1.36 -15.22
CA THR A 69 9.34 -2.22 -15.88
C THR A 69 10.74 -1.62 -15.76
N PRO A 70 11.72 -2.31 -15.14
CA PRO A 70 11.60 -3.62 -14.51
C PRO A 70 10.65 -3.61 -13.31
N TYR A 71 10.02 -4.75 -13.04
CA TYR A 71 9.14 -4.94 -11.88
C TYR A 71 9.89 -4.67 -10.58
N THR A 72 9.28 -3.88 -9.69
CA THR A 72 9.76 -3.67 -8.33
C THR A 72 9.04 -4.63 -7.39
N ALA A 73 9.76 -5.60 -6.84
CA ALA A 73 9.22 -6.55 -5.86
C ALA A 73 9.00 -5.89 -4.48
N PRO A 74 7.99 -6.32 -3.71
CA PRO A 74 7.75 -5.79 -2.37
C PRO A 74 8.78 -6.26 -1.34
N ALA A 75 8.84 -5.51 -0.24
CA ALA A 75 9.24 -6.07 1.04
C ALA A 75 8.05 -6.83 1.66
N PHE A 76 8.32 -8.02 2.20
CA PHE A 76 7.32 -8.81 2.91
C PHE A 76 7.44 -8.62 4.42
N PHE A 77 6.30 -8.54 5.07
CA PHE A 77 6.13 -8.41 6.52
C PHE A 77 5.44 -9.65 7.08
N GLN A 78 5.68 -9.95 8.36
CA GLN A 78 5.13 -11.17 9.01
C GLN A 78 3.79 -10.93 9.68
N SER A 79 3.31 -9.69 9.69
CA SER A 79 2.01 -9.31 10.22
C SER A 79 1.44 -8.10 9.48
N GLU A 80 0.13 -7.97 9.56
CA GLU A 80 -0.61 -6.81 9.06
C GLU A 80 -0.13 -5.51 9.73
N SER A 81 0.11 -5.53 11.05
CA SER A 81 0.58 -4.37 11.82
C SER A 81 1.91 -3.83 11.28
N GLU A 82 2.89 -4.70 11.02
CA GLU A 82 4.19 -4.29 10.45
C GLU A 82 4.04 -3.70 9.05
N ALA A 83 3.19 -4.29 8.20
CA ALA A 83 2.93 -3.78 6.86
C ALA A 83 2.16 -2.45 6.90
N ARG A 84 1.23 -2.27 7.84
CA ARG A 84 0.51 -1.01 8.09
C ARG A 84 1.47 0.10 8.53
N GLU A 85 2.36 -0.16 9.48
CA GLU A 85 3.36 0.82 9.92
C GLU A 85 4.27 1.27 8.76
N PHE A 86 4.66 0.33 7.90
CA PHE A 86 5.40 0.64 6.68
C PHE A 86 4.57 1.49 5.70
N ALA A 87 3.30 1.13 5.47
CA ALA A 87 2.41 1.90 4.62
C ALA A 87 2.21 3.34 5.14
N PHE A 88 2.03 3.53 6.44
CA PHE A 88 1.93 4.86 7.06
C PHE A 88 3.18 5.69 6.85
N THR A 89 4.35 5.06 6.96
CA THR A 89 5.64 5.72 6.67
C THR A 89 5.69 6.19 5.21
N CYS A 90 5.28 5.33 4.27
CA CYS A 90 5.22 5.66 2.85
C CYS A 90 4.23 6.81 2.56
N ILE A 91 3.04 6.75 3.14
CA ILE A 91 1.98 7.77 3.00
C ILE A 91 2.49 9.11 3.51
N LYS A 92 3.12 9.16 4.69
CA LYS A 92 3.66 10.41 5.26
C LYS A 92 4.84 10.97 4.46
N GLN A 93 5.57 10.14 3.73
CA GLN A 93 6.63 10.59 2.82
C GLN A 93 6.05 11.28 1.58
N VAL A 94 4.91 10.80 1.05
CA VAL A 94 4.24 11.38 -0.13
C VAL A 94 3.34 12.56 0.23
N TYR A 95 2.63 12.46 1.35
CA TYR A 95 1.69 13.45 1.88
C TYR A 95 2.26 14.04 3.17
N PRO A 96 3.21 15.00 3.09
CA PRO A 96 3.92 15.51 4.26
C PRO A 96 3.02 16.24 5.27
N ASP A 97 1.86 16.74 4.84
CA ASP A 97 0.86 17.34 5.73
C ASP A 97 0.30 16.33 6.74
N LEU A 98 0.44 15.03 6.47
CA LEU A 98 0.06 13.94 7.38
C LEU A 98 1.16 13.53 8.36
N ALA A 99 2.35 14.15 8.32
CA ALA A 99 3.50 13.72 9.12
C ALA A 99 3.19 13.62 10.62
N SER A 100 2.45 14.60 11.17
CA SER A 100 2.05 14.64 12.58
C SER A 100 0.72 13.95 12.87
N LYS A 101 -0.01 13.45 11.86
CA LYS A 101 -1.31 12.79 12.06
C LYS A 101 -1.10 11.35 12.51
N ASP A 102 -1.91 10.91 13.48
CA ASP A 102 -2.01 9.50 13.82
C ASP A 102 -2.92 8.82 12.78
N LEU A 103 -2.32 7.96 11.95
CA LEU A 103 -3.06 7.25 10.90
C LEU A 103 -3.67 5.95 11.43
N SER A 104 -3.30 5.50 12.63
CA SER A 104 -3.89 4.31 13.23
C SER A 104 -5.32 4.56 13.72
N GLU A 105 -5.69 5.82 13.97
CA GLU A 105 -7.06 6.22 14.33
C GLU A 105 -8.09 5.81 13.27
N TYR A 106 -7.69 5.72 12.00
CA TYR A 106 -8.58 5.23 10.93
C TYR A 106 -9.08 3.80 11.18
N PHE A 107 -8.23 2.97 11.78
CA PHE A 107 -8.54 1.56 12.03
C PHE A 107 -9.16 1.30 13.40
N SER A 108 -9.00 2.22 14.35
CA SER A 108 -9.59 2.04 15.69
C SER A 108 -11.11 2.23 15.69
N ASP A 109 -11.65 2.98 14.73
CA ASP A 109 -13.09 3.20 14.62
C ASP A 109 -13.84 1.97 14.07
N ASP A 110 -13.14 1.01 13.45
CA ASP A 110 -13.71 -0.22 12.87
C ASP A 110 -13.70 -1.42 13.85
N ASP A 111 -12.99 -1.33 14.98
CA ASP A 111 -12.88 -2.40 16.00
C ASP A 111 -14.02 -2.39 17.04
N ASP A 112 -14.97 -1.45 16.94
CA ASP A 112 -16.08 -1.24 17.90
C ASP A 112 -17.45 -1.83 17.45
N GLU A 113 -17.52 -2.68 16.40
CA GLU A 113 -18.74 -3.40 15.98
C GLU A 113 -18.81 -4.90 16.34
#